data_AF-A0A0E3S2E9-F1
#
_entry.id   AF-A0A0E3S2E9-F1
#
_cell.length_a   1.000
_cell.length_b   1.000
_cell.length_c   1.000
_cell.angle_alpha   90.00
_cell.angle_beta   90.00
_cell.angle_gamma   90.00
#
_symmetry.space_group_name_H-M   'P 1'
#
loop_
_entity.id
_entity.type
_entity.pdbx_description
1 polymer ?
#
loop_
_entity_poly.entity_id
_entity_poly.type
_entity_poly.pdbx_seq_one_letter_code
_entity_poly.pdbx_strand_id
1 'polypeptide(L)'
;MERKPNFNFSLNLGTERLDKQQVSYLWRFTASELKDGANRCAVERNVTRNSTDLCPIASGILLALSVELYLKYLITEKADKGIIQPINPKKFKTHNLFDLFNYLDESTQNDIIYRCFPHEEGYKQRFDELLEINACMFEQWRYLYENNECRSKETKNKVSENKGTKAKHLGFMKNLADSIESVVNSLHD
;
A
#
# COMPACT_ATOMS: atom_id res chain seq x y z
N MET A 1 41.17 -12.19 -27.57
CA MET A 1 40.72 -13.32 -26.72
C MET A 1 40.26 -12.74 -25.40
N GLU A 2 38.96 -12.47 -25.29
CA GLU A 2 38.35 -11.94 -24.07
C GLU A 2 38.10 -13.08 -23.07
N ARG A 3 38.56 -12.90 -21.83
CA ARG A 3 38.30 -13.84 -20.74
C ARG A 3 36.86 -13.67 -20.27
N LYS A 4 36.05 -14.71 -20.40
CA LYS A 4 34.75 -14.78 -19.72
C LYS A 4 34.97 -14.86 -18.20
N PRO A 5 34.23 -14.10 -17.37
CA PRO A 5 34.24 -14.30 -15.94
C PRO A 5 33.42 -15.56 -15.59
N ASN A 6 34.08 -16.51 -14.91
CA ASN A 6 33.44 -17.65 -14.27
C ASN A 6 32.71 -17.17 -13.01
N PHE A 7 31.39 -17.13 -13.05
CA PHE A 7 30.57 -16.98 -11.85
C PHE A 7 30.25 -18.38 -11.30
N ASN A 8 31.11 -18.87 -10.40
CA ASN A 8 30.77 -19.99 -9.54
C ASN A 8 29.85 -19.48 -8.42
N PHE A 9 28.55 -19.67 -8.56
CA PHE A 9 27.61 -19.55 -7.45
C PHE A 9 27.70 -20.82 -6.59
N SER A 10 28.45 -20.78 -5.49
CA SER A 10 28.24 -21.72 -4.40
C SER A 10 27.05 -21.23 -3.58
N LEU A 11 25.94 -21.96 -3.63
CA LEU A 11 24.79 -21.77 -2.74
C LEU A 11 25.19 -22.16 -1.31
N ASN A 12 25.74 -21.19 -0.55
CA ASN A 12 25.73 -21.25 0.90
C ASN A 12 24.41 -20.63 1.39
N LEU A 13 23.48 -21.49 1.79
CA LEU A 13 22.26 -21.12 2.54
C LEU A 13 22.64 -20.68 3.96
N GLY A 14 23.33 -19.55 4.07
CA GLY A 14 23.25 -18.69 5.25
C GLY A 14 22.10 -17.73 5.00
N THR A 15 21.09 -17.69 5.86
CA THR A 15 20.12 -16.57 5.87
C THR A 15 20.88 -15.29 6.22
N GLU A 16 21.45 -14.65 5.21
CA GLU A 16 21.97 -13.29 5.30
C GLU A 16 20.79 -12.42 5.74
N ARG A 17 20.87 -11.88 6.96
CA ARG A 17 19.95 -10.84 7.38
C ARG A 17 20.21 -9.65 6.47
N LEU A 18 19.24 -9.30 5.64
CA LEU A 18 19.26 -8.05 4.90
C LEU A 18 19.56 -6.91 5.87
N ASP A 19 20.51 -6.06 5.51
CA ASP A 19 20.74 -4.85 6.28
C ASP A 19 19.53 -3.92 6.16
N LYS A 20 19.45 -2.95 7.06
CA LYS A 20 18.30 -2.06 7.16
C LYS A 20 18.10 -1.20 5.91
N GLN A 21 19.18 -0.77 5.26
CA GLN A 21 19.10 0.02 4.03
C GLN A 21 18.54 -0.83 2.88
N GLN A 22 18.92 -2.10 2.80
CA GLN A 22 18.36 -3.05 1.84
C GLN A 22 16.85 -3.26 2.07
N VAL A 23 16.41 -3.36 3.33
CA VAL A 23 14.97 -3.48 3.66
C VAL A 23 14.19 -2.22 3.28
N SER A 24 14.70 -1.03 3.64
CA SER A 24 14.07 0.24 3.25
C SER A 24 13.99 0.41 1.73
N TYR A 25 15.07 0.09 1.02
CA TYR A 25 15.08 0.10 -0.45
C TYR A 25 14.03 -0.86 -1.01
N LEU A 26 13.97 -2.08 -0.50
CA LEU A 26 13.02 -3.09 -0.96
C LEU A 26 11.57 -2.64 -0.75
N TRP A 27 11.24 -2.01 0.39
CA TRP A 27 9.89 -1.46 0.60
C TRP A 27 9.55 -0.39 -0.41
N ARG A 28 10.41 0.62 -0.59
CA ARG A 28 10.15 1.72 -1.54
C ARG A 28 10.01 1.21 -2.97
N PHE A 29 10.93 0.35 -3.41
CA PHE A 29 10.90 -0.24 -4.75
C PHE A 29 9.63 -1.08 -4.96
N THR A 30 9.32 -1.98 -4.04
CA THR A 30 8.14 -2.86 -4.16
C THR A 30 6.84 -2.06 -4.10
N ALA A 31 6.78 -0.98 -3.30
CA ALA A 31 5.61 -0.10 -3.25
C ALA A 31 5.32 0.55 -4.62
N SER A 32 6.38 1.01 -5.30
CA SER A 32 6.32 1.58 -6.65
C SER A 32 5.80 0.55 -7.66
N GLU A 33 6.39 -0.65 -7.69
CA GLU A 33 6.00 -1.72 -8.60
C GLU A 33 4.54 -2.16 -8.43
N LEU A 34 4.06 -2.22 -7.18
CA LEU A 34 2.67 -2.55 -6.87
C LEU A 34 1.70 -1.48 -7.36
N LYS A 35 2.06 -0.19 -7.18
CA LYS A 35 1.26 0.94 -7.68
C LYS A 35 1.17 0.92 -9.20
N ASP A 36 2.28 0.68 -9.89
CA ASP A 36 2.30 0.53 -11.35
C ASP A 36 1.47 -0.68 -11.81
N GLY A 37 1.54 -1.80 -11.07
CA GLY A 37 0.64 -2.95 -11.27
C GLY A 37 -0.83 -2.57 -11.15
N ALA A 38 -1.19 -1.80 -10.12
CA ALA A 38 -2.56 -1.34 -9.91
C ALA A 38 -3.07 -0.45 -11.07
N ASN A 39 -2.20 0.42 -11.59
CA ASN A 39 -2.50 1.26 -12.74
C ASN A 39 -2.73 0.42 -14.00
N ARG A 40 -1.91 -0.60 -14.25
CA ARG A 40 -2.12 -1.54 -15.37
C ARG A 40 -3.46 -2.27 -15.27
N CYS A 41 -3.82 -2.78 -14.09
CA CYS A 41 -5.12 -3.41 -13.84
C CYS A 41 -6.31 -2.46 -14.09
N ALA A 42 -6.15 -1.17 -13.82
CA ALA A 42 -7.18 -0.17 -14.08
C ALA A 42 -7.35 0.16 -15.58
N VAL A 43 -6.26 0.08 -16.37
CA VAL A 43 -6.26 0.34 -17.82
C VAL A 43 -6.85 -0.81 -18.63
N GLU A 44 -6.58 -2.07 -18.26
CA GLU A 44 -7.12 -3.25 -18.97
C GLU A 44 -8.66 -3.30 -18.99
N ARG A 45 -9.30 -2.66 -18.01
CA ARG A 45 -10.76 -2.45 -17.95
C ARG A 45 -11.30 -1.67 -19.15
N ASN A 46 -10.52 -0.72 -19.68
CA ASN A 46 -10.95 0.13 -20.80
C ASN A 46 -10.84 -0.58 -22.15
N VAL A 47 -10.08 -1.68 -22.23
CA VAL A 47 -9.81 -2.40 -23.49
C VAL A 47 -10.78 -3.56 -23.70
N THR A 48 -11.26 -4.19 -22.62
CA THR A 48 -12.18 -5.34 -22.71
C THR A 48 -13.54 -5.01 -22.09
N ARG A 49 -14.56 -4.80 -22.93
CA ARG A 49 -15.97 -4.58 -22.50
C ARG A 49 -16.57 -5.73 -21.67
N ASN A 50 -15.86 -6.86 -21.55
CA ASN A 50 -16.24 -8.04 -20.78
C ASN A 50 -15.45 -8.19 -19.46
N SER A 51 -14.69 -7.18 -19.02
CA SER A 51 -13.92 -7.29 -17.78
C SER A 51 -14.86 -7.43 -16.57
N THR A 52 -14.89 -8.65 -16.02
CA THR A 52 -15.49 -8.99 -14.73
C THR A 52 -14.99 -8.07 -13.62
N ASP A 53 -15.79 -7.84 -12.57
CA ASP A 53 -15.51 -7.00 -11.39
C ASP A 53 -14.18 -7.29 -10.63
N LEU A 54 -13.36 -8.23 -11.11
CA LEU A 54 -12.06 -8.62 -10.56
C LEU A 54 -10.95 -7.58 -10.78
N CYS A 55 -10.90 -6.88 -11.92
CA CYS A 55 -9.83 -5.89 -12.18
C CYS A 55 -9.82 -4.70 -11.18
N PRO A 56 -10.98 -4.11 -10.81
CA PRO A 56 -11.02 -3.08 -9.76
C PRO A 56 -10.62 -3.58 -8.37
N ILE A 57 -10.97 -4.83 -8.03
CA ILE A 57 -10.61 -5.44 -6.75
C ILE A 57 -9.09 -5.65 -6.69
N ALA A 58 -8.50 -6.22 -7.75
CA ALA A 58 -7.05 -6.42 -7.84
C ALA A 58 -6.29 -5.07 -7.77
N SER A 59 -6.76 -4.06 -8.51
CA SER A 59 -6.18 -2.70 -8.44
C SER A 59 -6.25 -2.11 -7.03
N GLY A 60 -7.39 -2.25 -6.35
CA GLY A 60 -7.56 -1.79 -4.96
C GLY A 60 -6.63 -2.49 -3.96
N ILE A 61 -6.46 -3.82 -4.08
CA ILE A 61 -5.51 -4.59 -3.25
C ILE A 61 -4.07 -4.12 -3.48
N LEU A 62 -3.68 -3.96 -4.74
CA LEU A 62 -2.32 -3.53 -5.10
C LEU A 62 -2.01 -2.12 -4.59
N LEU A 63 -2.97 -1.19 -4.65
CA LEU A 63 -2.82 0.14 -4.05
C LEU A 63 -2.71 0.08 -2.53
N ALA A 64 -3.51 -0.75 -1.85
CA ALA A 64 -3.41 -0.90 -0.40
C ALA A 64 -2.06 -1.47 0.05
N LEU A 65 -1.53 -2.47 -0.65
CA LEU A 65 -0.20 -3.00 -0.40
C LEU A 65 0.90 -1.97 -0.68
N SER A 66 0.77 -1.18 -1.75
CA SER A 66 1.68 -0.08 -2.05
C SER A 66 1.72 0.95 -0.91
N VAL A 67 0.55 1.39 -0.44
CA VAL A 67 0.40 2.31 0.71
C VAL A 67 1.03 1.71 1.97
N GLU A 68 0.78 0.43 2.27
CA GLU A 68 1.36 -0.25 3.43
C GLU A 68 2.90 -0.17 3.42
N LEU A 69 3.51 -0.45 2.26
CA LEU A 69 4.96 -0.47 2.12
C LEU A 69 5.57 0.93 2.17
N TYR A 70 4.94 1.93 1.56
CA TYR A 70 5.41 3.32 1.69
C TYR A 70 5.30 3.84 3.12
N LEU A 71 4.22 3.52 3.86
CA LEU A 71 4.10 3.89 5.27
C LEU A 71 5.21 3.24 6.11
N LYS A 72 5.48 1.94 5.92
CA LYS A 72 6.59 1.25 6.60
C LYS A 72 7.94 1.88 6.30
N TYR A 73 8.17 2.27 5.06
CA TYR A 73 9.36 3.02 4.65
C TYR A 73 9.46 4.35 5.39
N LEU A 74 8.41 5.18 5.36
CA LEU A 74 8.40 6.49 6.04
C LEU A 74 8.67 6.36 7.53
N ILE A 75 8.01 5.41 8.19
CA ILE A 75 8.19 5.18 9.62
C ILE A 75 9.64 4.82 9.95
N THR A 76 10.26 4.00 9.10
CA THR A 76 11.66 3.59 9.28
C THR A 76 12.60 4.78 9.09
N GLU A 77 12.43 5.56 8.02
CA GLU A 77 13.23 6.77 7.79
C GLU A 77 13.09 7.80 8.93
N LYS A 78 11.89 7.98 9.46
CA LYS A 78 11.62 8.94 10.54
C LYS A 78 12.18 8.45 11.88
N ALA A 79 12.10 7.14 12.16
CA ALA A 79 12.71 6.55 13.34
C ALA A 79 14.24 6.69 13.32
N ASP A 80 14.85 6.58 12.15
CA ASP A 80 16.31 6.68 11.96
C ASP A 80 16.82 8.09 12.20
N LYS A 81 15.99 9.07 11.85
CA LYS A 81 16.21 10.49 12.14
C LYS A 81 15.86 10.87 13.59
N GLY A 82 15.39 9.92 14.40
CA GLY A 82 15.01 10.14 15.80
C GLY A 82 13.74 10.99 15.98
N ILE A 83 12.91 11.13 14.94
CA ILE A 83 11.68 11.94 14.97
C ILE A 83 10.55 11.19 15.66
N ILE A 84 10.44 9.89 15.41
CA ILE A 84 9.49 8.99 16.06
C ILE A 84 10.21 7.78 16.65
N GLN A 85 9.53 7.04 17.52
CA GLN A 85 10.07 5.77 18.03
C GLN A 85 10.07 4.71 16.92
N PRO A 86 11.01 3.75 16.91
CA PRO A 86 10.96 2.65 15.98
C PRO A 86 9.80 1.70 16.31
N ILE A 87 9.15 1.18 15.27
CA ILE A 87 8.13 0.16 15.42
C ILE A 87 8.72 -1.05 16.15
N ASN A 88 8.03 -1.52 17.19
CA ASN A 88 8.33 -2.83 17.76
C ASN A 88 7.63 -3.91 16.91
N PRO A 89 8.36 -4.75 16.16
CA PRO A 89 7.77 -5.74 15.25
C PRO A 89 6.92 -6.79 15.97
N LYS A 90 7.16 -6.99 17.27
CA LYS A 90 6.37 -7.93 18.10
C LYS A 90 5.02 -7.34 18.54
N LYS A 91 4.90 -6.02 18.59
CA LYS A 91 3.65 -5.31 18.93
C LYS A 91 2.87 -4.88 17.69
N PHE A 92 3.56 -4.53 16.61
CA PHE A 92 2.96 -4.14 15.33
C PHE A 92 2.92 -5.35 14.39
N LYS A 93 1.88 -6.17 14.56
CA LYS A 93 1.48 -7.16 13.53
C LYS A 93 0.64 -6.51 12.41
N THR A 94 0.46 -5.20 12.46
CA THR A 94 -0.68 -4.55 11.83
C THR A 94 -0.33 -4.24 10.37
N HIS A 95 -0.94 -4.99 9.46
CA HIS A 95 -1.17 -4.60 8.07
C HIS A 95 -2.26 -3.52 7.95
N ASN A 96 -2.61 -2.90 9.08
CA ASN A 96 -3.67 -1.91 9.16
C ASN A 96 -3.09 -0.55 8.77
N LEU A 97 -3.58 -0.01 7.65
CA LEU A 97 -3.14 1.29 7.14
C LEU A 97 -3.45 2.43 8.11
N PHE A 98 -4.53 2.34 8.87
CA PHE A 98 -4.89 3.33 9.89
C PHE A 98 -3.86 3.37 11.03
N ASP A 99 -3.48 2.22 11.55
CA ASP A 99 -2.47 2.13 12.61
C ASP A 99 -1.09 2.60 12.14
N LEU A 100 -0.72 2.24 10.91
CA LEU A 100 0.55 2.68 10.31
C LEU A 100 0.57 4.19 10.07
N PHE A 101 -0.53 4.75 9.57
CA PHE A 101 -0.66 6.19 9.36
C PHE A 101 -0.57 6.96 10.69
N ASN A 102 -1.31 6.53 11.70
CA ASN A 102 -1.32 7.17 13.02
C ASN A 102 -0.01 7.02 13.80
N TYR A 103 0.88 6.14 13.36
CA TYR A 103 2.21 6.00 13.95
C TYR A 103 3.19 7.10 13.51
N LEU A 104 2.91 7.76 12.39
CA LEU A 104 3.72 8.87 11.89
C LEU A 104 3.59 10.10 12.82
N ASP A 105 4.56 11.00 12.77
CA ASP A 105 4.44 12.30 13.44
C ASP A 105 3.36 13.18 12.76
N GLU A 106 2.75 14.07 13.55
CA GLU A 106 1.63 14.90 13.09
C GLU A 106 1.96 15.74 11.85
N SER A 107 3.21 16.22 11.72
CA SER A 107 3.64 16.98 10.55
C SER A 107 3.60 16.13 9.28
N THR A 108 4.13 14.91 9.33
CA THR A 108 4.08 13.97 8.21
C THR A 108 2.63 13.56 7.89
N GLN A 109 1.81 13.31 8.91
CA GLN A 109 0.38 13.00 8.70
C GLN A 109 -0.32 14.14 7.94
N ASN A 110 -0.14 15.38 8.40
CA ASN A 110 -0.76 16.55 7.78
C ASN A 110 -0.30 16.77 6.34
N ASP A 111 0.99 16.54 6.02
CA ASP A 111 1.50 16.65 4.64
C ASP A 111 0.85 15.60 3.72
N ILE A 112 0.75 14.34 4.16
CA ILE A 112 0.06 13.28 3.41
C ILE A 112 -1.39 13.66 3.15
N ILE A 113 -2.10 14.12 4.19
CA ILE A 113 -3.53 14.44 4.06
C ILE A 113 -3.74 15.64 3.14
N TYR A 114 -2.94 16.69 3.28
CA TYR A 114 -3.00 17.88 2.42
C TYR A 114 -2.81 17.52 0.94
N ARG A 115 -1.87 16.62 0.64
CA ARG A 115 -1.66 16.14 -0.73
C ARG A 115 -2.79 15.23 -1.24
N CYS A 116 -3.46 14.49 -0.35
CA CYS A 116 -4.61 13.66 -0.72
C CYS A 116 -5.85 14.49 -1.07
N PHE A 117 -6.05 15.60 -0.37
CA PHE A 117 -7.22 16.46 -0.48
C PHE A 117 -6.80 17.94 -0.61
N PRO A 118 -6.13 18.32 -1.72
CA PRO A 118 -5.69 19.69 -1.89
C PRO A 118 -6.92 20.60 -1.95
N HIS A 119 -6.95 21.60 -1.07
CA HIS A 119 -7.97 22.66 -1.02
C HIS A 119 -9.37 22.27 -0.49
N GLU A 120 -9.55 21.13 0.16
CA GLU A 120 -10.80 20.85 0.90
C GLU A 120 -10.67 21.33 2.37
N GLU A 121 -11.72 21.94 2.94
CA GLU A 121 -11.82 22.25 4.38
C GLU A 121 -12.47 21.08 5.16
N GLY A 122 -12.08 20.84 6.43
CA GLY A 122 -12.65 19.77 7.26
C GLY A 122 -12.21 18.34 6.88
N TYR A 123 -11.14 18.22 6.11
CA TYR A 123 -10.70 16.99 5.45
C TYR A 123 -10.21 15.87 6.38
N LYS A 124 -9.76 16.17 7.62
CA LYS A 124 -9.17 15.16 8.52
C LYS A 124 -10.17 14.08 8.90
N GLN A 125 -11.39 14.48 9.28
CA GLN A 125 -12.45 13.54 9.64
C GLN A 125 -12.84 12.66 8.45
N ARG A 126 -12.94 13.23 7.25
CA ARG A 126 -13.21 12.49 6.01
C ARG A 126 -12.06 11.55 5.62
N PHE A 127 -10.80 11.97 5.84
CA PHE A 127 -9.63 11.14 5.61
C PHE A 127 -9.64 9.92 6.53
N ASP A 128 -9.88 10.13 7.83
CA ASP A 128 -9.95 9.06 8.83
C ASP A 128 -11.07 8.07 8.49
N GLU A 129 -12.27 8.55 8.16
CA GLU A 129 -13.39 7.72 7.71
C GLU A 129 -13.02 6.89 6.46
N LEU A 130 -12.40 7.51 5.45
CA LEU A 130 -12.01 6.81 4.23
C LEU A 130 -10.90 5.79 4.49
N LEU A 131 -9.95 6.09 5.38
CA LEU A 131 -8.87 5.19 5.75
C LEU A 131 -9.42 3.97 6.52
N GLU A 132 -10.36 4.18 7.43
CA GLU A 132 -11.02 3.11 8.19
C GLU A 132 -11.86 2.19 7.29
N ILE A 133 -12.66 2.75 6.38
CA ILE A 133 -13.41 1.96 5.40
C ILE A 133 -12.45 1.18 4.47
N ASN A 134 -11.28 1.73 4.14
CA ASN A 134 -10.26 1.02 3.33
C ASN A 134 -9.56 -0.09 4.09
N ALA A 135 -9.27 0.07 5.38
CA ALA A 135 -8.74 -1.01 6.20
C ALA A 135 -9.71 -2.21 6.24
N CYS A 136 -11.01 -1.94 6.41
CA CYS A 136 -12.05 -2.97 6.42
C CYS A 136 -12.22 -3.65 5.04
N MET A 137 -12.21 -2.89 3.95
CA MET A 137 -12.29 -3.47 2.60
C MET A 137 -11.03 -4.26 2.21
N PHE A 138 -9.84 -3.80 2.63
CA PHE A 138 -8.60 -4.51 2.39
C PHE A 138 -8.57 -5.85 3.11
N GLU A 139 -9.00 -5.90 4.37
CA GLU A 139 -9.15 -7.16 5.11
C GLU A 139 -10.11 -8.13 4.40
N GLN A 140 -11.26 -7.62 3.92
CA GLN A 140 -12.24 -8.43 3.18
C GLN A 140 -11.68 -8.95 1.84
N TRP A 141 -10.97 -8.11 1.08
CA TRP A 141 -10.41 -8.48 -0.22
C TRP A 141 -9.20 -9.40 -0.07
N ARG A 142 -8.35 -9.17 0.92
CA ARG A 142 -7.24 -10.05 1.28
C ARG A 142 -7.75 -11.42 1.72
N TYR A 143 -8.80 -11.48 2.54
CA TYR A 143 -9.45 -12.73 2.92
C TYR A 143 -10.04 -13.49 1.71
N LEU A 144 -10.64 -12.78 0.74
CA LEU A 144 -11.14 -13.38 -0.50
C LEU A 144 -10.01 -13.94 -1.39
N TYR A 145 -8.86 -13.26 -1.44
CA TYR A 145 -7.70 -13.67 -2.23
C TYR A 145 -6.90 -14.82 -1.57
N GLU A 146 -6.72 -14.77 -0.25
CA GLU A 146 -5.92 -15.74 0.50
C GLU A 146 -6.65 -17.09 0.71
N ASN A 147 -7.99 -17.10 0.82
CA ASN A 147 -8.72 -18.31 1.19
C ASN A 147 -9.35 -19.10 0.03
N ASN A 148 -9.43 -18.59 -1.21
CA ASN A 148 -10.12 -19.25 -2.34
C ASN A 148 -11.56 -19.79 -2.05
N GLU A 149 -12.15 -19.44 -0.91
CA GLU A 149 -13.40 -19.98 -0.40
C GLU A 149 -14.38 -18.83 -0.15
N CYS A 150 -15.09 -18.43 -1.20
CA CYS A 150 -16.33 -17.69 -1.05
C CYS A 150 -17.42 -18.64 -0.51
N ARG A 151 -17.35 -19.01 0.77
CA ARG A 151 -18.21 -20.03 1.40
C ARG A 151 -19.39 -19.53 2.23
N SER A 152 -19.70 -18.23 2.28
CA SER A 152 -21.00 -17.81 2.84
C SER A 152 -21.77 -16.88 1.89
N LYS A 153 -23.08 -17.15 1.77
CA LYS A 153 -24.04 -16.35 1.00
C LYS A 153 -24.18 -14.93 1.57
N GLU A 154 -23.76 -14.70 2.81
CA GLU A 154 -23.81 -13.41 3.49
C GLU A 154 -22.73 -12.42 2.99
N THR A 155 -21.54 -12.91 2.61
CA THR A 155 -20.48 -12.04 2.04
C THR A 155 -20.81 -11.64 0.60
N LYS A 156 -21.49 -12.50 -0.16
CA LYS A 156 -21.95 -12.18 -1.53
C LYS A 156 -22.96 -11.04 -1.56
N ASN A 157 -23.82 -10.93 -0.55
CA ASN A 157 -24.80 -9.85 -0.46
C ASN A 157 -24.18 -8.50 -0.01
N LYS A 158 -23.09 -8.52 0.77
CA LYS A 158 -22.38 -7.28 1.16
C LYS A 158 -21.48 -6.72 0.05
N VAL A 159 -20.93 -7.57 -0.82
CA VAL A 159 -20.07 -7.15 -1.95
C VAL A 159 -20.91 -6.71 -3.17
N SER A 160 -22.20 -7.08 -3.25
CA SER A 160 -23.09 -6.73 -4.36
C SER A 160 -23.69 -5.33 -4.30
N GLU A 161 -23.62 -4.63 -3.16
CA GLU A 161 -24.23 -3.31 -3.03
C GLU A 161 -23.20 -2.18 -3.21
N ASN A 162 -23.53 -1.25 -4.11
CA ASN A 162 -22.87 0.02 -4.41
C ASN A 162 -21.58 0.01 -5.26
N LYS A 163 -21.76 -0.08 -6.58
CA LYS A 163 -20.75 0.33 -7.59
C LYS A 163 -20.17 1.73 -7.33
N GLY A 164 -20.98 2.66 -6.80
CA GLY A 164 -20.54 4.01 -6.43
C GLY A 164 -19.54 4.05 -5.26
N THR A 165 -19.68 3.15 -4.28
CA THR A 165 -18.76 3.05 -3.13
C THR A 165 -17.43 2.44 -3.56
N LYS A 166 -17.43 1.43 -4.45
CA LYS A 166 -16.21 0.82 -5.01
C LYS A 166 -15.36 1.83 -5.79
N ALA A 167 -16.00 2.67 -6.61
CA ALA A 167 -15.29 3.70 -7.38
C ALA A 167 -14.69 4.79 -6.48
N LYS A 168 -15.42 5.23 -5.44
CA LYS A 168 -14.90 6.17 -4.43
C LYS A 168 -13.71 5.60 -3.67
N HIS A 169 -13.74 4.31 -3.34
CA HIS A 169 -12.63 3.61 -2.70
C HIS A 169 -11.37 3.58 -3.55
N LEU A 170 -11.50 3.14 -4.80
CA LEU A 170 -10.36 3.07 -5.69
C LEU A 170 -9.75 4.46 -5.95
N GLY A 171 -10.61 5.48 -6.10
CA GLY A 171 -10.17 6.87 -6.23
C GLY A 171 -9.40 7.36 -5.00
N PHE A 172 -9.92 7.11 -3.80
CA PHE A 172 -9.22 7.47 -2.55
C PHE A 172 -7.88 6.74 -2.42
N MET A 173 -7.84 5.43 -2.61
CA MET A 173 -6.60 4.64 -2.48
C MET A 173 -5.54 5.06 -3.48
N LYS A 174 -5.95 5.45 -4.69
CA LYS A 174 -5.04 6.01 -5.67
C LYS A 174 -4.44 7.34 -5.19
N ASN A 175 -5.29 8.28 -4.75
CA ASN A 175 -4.83 9.56 -4.22
C ASN A 175 -3.92 9.37 -2.99
N LEU A 176 -4.24 8.42 -2.13
CA LEU A 176 -3.42 8.08 -0.96
C LEU A 176 -2.04 7.55 -1.37
N ALA A 177 -1.99 6.60 -2.31
CA ALA A 177 -0.73 6.07 -2.83
C ALA A 177 0.12 7.17 -3.52
N ASP A 178 -0.52 8.03 -4.34
CA ASP A 178 0.12 9.19 -4.97
C ASP A 178 0.70 10.17 -3.94
N SER A 179 -0.07 10.46 -2.90
CA SER A 179 0.31 11.44 -1.87
C SER A 179 1.46 10.95 -1.01
N ILE A 180 1.43 9.69 -0.56
CA ILE A 180 2.49 9.12 0.26
C ILE A 180 3.77 8.98 -0.56
N GLU A 181 3.69 8.53 -1.82
CA GLU A 181 4.85 8.51 -2.71
C GLU A 181 5.46 9.91 -2.89
N SER A 182 4.63 10.94 -3.06
CA SER A 182 5.08 12.32 -3.18
C SER A 182 5.86 12.78 -1.94
N VAL A 183 5.37 12.44 -0.74
CA VAL A 183 6.10 12.69 0.52
C VAL A 183 7.41 11.91 0.57
N VAL A 184 7.39 10.62 0.21
CA VAL A 184 8.60 9.78 0.15
C VAL A 184 9.67 10.36 -0.77
N ASN A 185 9.29 10.86 -1.94
CA ASN A 185 10.22 11.43 -2.90
C ASN A 185 10.81 12.76 -2.40
N SER A 186 10.02 13.59 -1.71
CA SER A 186 10.51 14.85 -1.11
C SER A 186 11.47 14.68 0.08
N LEU A 187 11.67 13.45 0.59
CA LEU A 187 12.68 13.18 1.63
C LEU A 187 14.11 13.12 1.08
N HIS A 188 14.27 13.05 -0.25
CA HIS A 188 15.55 12.90 -0.95
C HIS A 188 15.92 14.13 -1.79
N ASP A 189 15.06 15.14 -1.84
CA ASP A 189 15.30 16.46 -2.44
C ASP A 189 15.86 17.43 -1.38
#